data_AF-A0A8T6A777-F1
#
_entry.id   AF-A0A8T6A777-F1
#
_cell.length_a   1.000
_cell.length_b   1.000
_cell.length_c   1.000
_cell.angle_alpha   90.00
_cell.angle_beta   90.00
_cell.angle_gamma   90.00
#
_symmetry.space_group_name_H-M   'P 1'
#
loop_
_entity.id
_entity.type
_entity.pdbx_description
1 polymer ?
#
loop_
_entity_poly.entity_id
_entity_poly.type
_entity_poly.pdbx_seq_one_letter_code
_entity_poly.pdbx_strand_id
1 'polypeptide(L)'
;WILDKPETGRKFPKTGKSFPKSGITFPKTVDTQYKNKNSIKRSSSENSDESSDARLKKFLSTHPEAAVYTPSGAKWGSAEDLETAKWISSRVKLINPTCKAPDMTSWSNTVRLMRQIDNRSHQDICALYDWASKHHFWQTNILSPESLRKQWDKLTMQRNAGGEQRAVKPDLDFNNTDWAYGVIR
;
A
#
# COMPACT_ATOMS: atom_id res chain seq x y z
N TRP A 1 -3.37 62.20 -18.41
CA TRP A 1 -3.36 61.18 -19.48
C TRP A 1 -2.82 59.88 -18.87
N ILE A 2 -3.54 59.32 -17.90
CA ILE A 2 -4.62 58.32 -18.00
C ILE A 2 -4.14 56.99 -18.58
N LEU A 3 -4.21 56.02 -17.68
CA LEU A 3 -3.82 54.63 -17.68
C LEU A 3 -4.91 53.81 -18.40
N ASP A 4 -4.60 53.25 -19.56
CA ASP A 4 -5.52 52.32 -20.23
C ASP A 4 -5.37 50.91 -19.63
N LYS A 5 -6.46 50.46 -18.99
CA LYS A 5 -6.64 49.10 -18.50
C LYS A 5 -6.94 48.17 -19.69
N PRO A 6 -6.37 46.95 -19.77
CA PRO A 6 -6.93 45.93 -20.63
C PRO A 6 -8.17 45.28 -19.97
N GLU A 7 -9.28 45.33 -20.70
CA GLU A 7 -10.57 44.77 -20.31
C GLU A 7 -10.56 43.23 -20.26
N THR A 8 -11.02 42.69 -19.14
CA THR A 8 -11.40 41.30 -18.96
C THR A 8 -12.72 41.01 -19.67
N GLY A 9 -12.71 40.15 -20.68
CA GLY A 9 -13.92 39.69 -21.37
C GLY A 9 -13.77 38.27 -21.92
N ARG A 10 -13.84 37.24 -21.06
CA ARG A 10 -14.10 35.87 -21.53
C ARG A 10 -15.56 35.79 -21.97
N LYS A 11 -15.78 35.75 -23.28
CA LYS A 11 -17.08 35.51 -23.90
C LYS A 11 -17.52 34.08 -23.60
N PHE A 12 -18.59 33.92 -22.84
CA PHE A 12 -19.31 32.64 -22.70
C PHE A 12 -20.24 32.46 -23.92
N PRO A 13 -20.20 31.30 -24.61
CA PRO A 13 -21.21 31.02 -25.62
C PRO A 13 -22.58 30.77 -24.96
N LYS A 14 -23.57 31.58 -25.36
CA LYS A 14 -24.98 31.38 -25.05
C LYS A 14 -25.53 30.31 -26.01
N THR A 15 -25.70 29.08 -25.53
CA THR A 15 -26.66 28.15 -26.13
C THR A 15 -27.35 27.36 -25.03
N GLY A 16 -28.65 27.64 -24.87
CA GLY A 16 -29.53 26.93 -23.97
C GLY A 16 -29.80 25.51 -24.45
N LYS A 17 -29.75 24.56 -23.53
CA LYS A 17 -30.48 23.31 -23.63
C LYS A 17 -31.33 23.19 -22.37
N SER A 18 -32.64 23.19 -22.58
CA SER A 18 -33.68 23.04 -21.59
C SER A 18 -33.56 21.68 -20.89
N PHE A 19 -33.71 21.68 -19.57
CA PHE A 19 -33.89 20.48 -18.77
C PHE A 19 -35.39 20.13 -18.73
N PRO A 20 -35.82 18.90 -19.03
CA PRO A 20 -37.18 18.48 -18.73
C PRO A 20 -37.36 18.31 -17.22
N LYS A 21 -38.35 19.02 -16.66
CA LYS A 21 -38.93 18.78 -15.34
C LYS A 21 -39.92 17.62 -15.44
N SER A 22 -39.64 16.52 -14.77
CA SER A 22 -40.68 15.63 -14.24
C SER A 22 -40.08 14.70 -13.18
N GLY A 23 -40.80 14.59 -12.07
CA GLY A 23 -40.36 13.92 -10.85
C GLY A 23 -40.25 12.41 -11.02
N ILE A 24 -39.27 11.83 -10.31
CA ILE A 24 -39.15 10.40 -10.14
C ILE A 24 -38.90 10.15 -8.65
N THR A 25 -39.91 9.58 -8.01
CA THR A 25 -39.89 9.05 -6.64
C THR A 25 -38.81 7.97 -6.53
N PHE A 26 -37.95 8.06 -5.52
CA PHE A 26 -36.92 7.05 -5.23
C PHE A 26 -37.54 5.75 -4.70
N PRO A 27 -37.26 4.57 -5.26
CA PRO A 27 -37.47 3.32 -4.56
C PRO A 27 -36.32 3.04 -3.58
N LYS A 28 -36.71 2.50 -2.41
CA LYS A 28 -35.86 2.03 -1.32
C LYS A 28 -35.06 0.77 -1.73
N THR A 29 -33.81 0.73 -1.27
CA THR A 29 -32.96 -0.46 -0.99
C THR A 29 -32.77 -1.52 -2.07
N VAL A 30 -31.55 -1.63 -2.61
CA VAL A 30 -31.01 -2.87 -3.18
C VAL A 30 -29.53 -3.04 -2.85
N ASP A 31 -29.20 -4.12 -2.15
CA ASP A 31 -27.84 -4.63 -1.96
C ASP A 31 -27.28 -5.08 -3.31
N THR A 32 -26.20 -4.45 -3.79
CA THR A 32 -25.52 -4.93 -5.01
C THR A 32 -24.33 -5.80 -4.64
N GLN A 33 -24.56 -7.12 -4.67
CA GLN A 33 -23.52 -8.12 -4.80
C GLN A 33 -22.74 -7.90 -6.12
N TYR A 34 -21.44 -7.73 -6.02
CA TYR A 34 -20.55 -7.66 -7.18
C TYR A 34 -20.37 -9.07 -7.80
N LYS A 35 -21.11 -9.37 -8.87
CA LYS A 35 -20.84 -10.54 -9.73
C LYS A 35 -19.87 -10.14 -10.84
N ASN A 36 -18.59 -10.52 -10.70
CA ASN A 36 -17.63 -10.50 -11.80
C ASN A 36 -17.82 -11.77 -12.66
N LYS A 37 -18.32 -11.58 -13.88
CA LYS A 37 -18.41 -12.61 -14.93
C LYS A 37 -17.28 -12.36 -15.92
N ASN A 38 -16.18 -13.11 -15.81
CA ASN A 38 -15.17 -13.21 -16.86
C ASN A 38 -14.94 -14.68 -17.20
N SER A 39 -15.68 -15.17 -18.20
CA SER A 39 -15.49 -16.47 -18.82
C SER A 39 -14.50 -16.34 -19.98
N ILE A 40 -13.21 -16.61 -19.71
CA ILE A 40 -12.25 -16.93 -20.76
C ILE A 40 -11.80 -18.36 -20.50
N LYS A 41 -12.24 -19.26 -21.38
CA LYS A 41 -11.83 -20.66 -21.44
C LYS A 41 -10.30 -20.72 -21.51
N ARG A 42 -9.68 -21.14 -20.41
CA ARG A 42 -8.33 -21.70 -20.43
C ARG A 42 -8.50 -23.20 -20.24
N SER A 43 -8.19 -23.95 -21.29
CA SER A 43 -8.17 -25.42 -21.25
C SER A 43 -7.34 -25.87 -20.06
N SER A 44 -8.03 -26.48 -19.09
CA SER A 44 -7.44 -27.15 -17.95
C SER A 44 -7.00 -28.52 -18.45
N SER A 45 -5.69 -28.77 -18.53
CA SER A 45 -5.21 -30.15 -18.47
C SER A 45 -5.21 -30.54 -16.99
N GLU A 46 -6.27 -31.23 -16.60
CA GLU A 46 -6.48 -31.80 -15.28
C GLU A 46 -5.50 -32.95 -15.05
N ASN A 47 -4.53 -32.73 -14.16
CA ASN A 47 -3.81 -33.82 -13.51
C ASN A 47 -3.79 -33.55 -12.00
N SER A 48 -4.95 -33.41 -11.37
CA SER A 48 -5.10 -33.61 -9.91
C SER A 48 -6.59 -33.67 -9.57
N ASP A 49 -7.10 -34.86 -9.27
CA ASP A 49 -8.49 -35.16 -8.86
C ASP A 49 -8.92 -34.56 -7.51
N GLU A 50 -8.28 -33.47 -7.06
CA GLU A 50 -8.54 -32.88 -5.76
C GLU A 50 -9.48 -31.69 -5.92
N SER A 51 -10.75 -31.90 -5.52
CA SER A 51 -11.79 -30.87 -5.50
C SER A 51 -11.33 -29.63 -4.73
N SER A 52 -11.68 -28.44 -5.24
CA SER A 52 -11.41 -27.15 -4.60
C SER A 52 -11.86 -27.11 -3.13
N ASP A 53 -12.93 -27.83 -2.81
CA ASP A 53 -13.51 -27.88 -1.47
C ASP A 53 -12.65 -28.71 -0.50
N ALA A 54 -12.03 -29.78 -1.00
CA ALA A 54 -11.12 -30.61 -0.19
C ALA A 54 -9.86 -29.83 0.18
N ARG A 55 -9.29 -29.09 -0.78
CA ARG A 55 -8.14 -28.20 -0.55
C ARG A 55 -8.47 -27.13 0.48
N LEU A 56 -9.63 -26.47 0.37
CA LEU A 56 -10.00 -25.41 1.30
C LEU A 56 -10.22 -25.95 2.72
N LYS A 57 -10.89 -27.10 2.87
CA LYS A 57 -11.06 -27.76 4.17
C LYS A 57 -9.73 -28.08 4.84
N LYS A 58 -8.79 -28.65 4.08
CA LYS A 58 -7.42 -28.96 4.55
C LYS A 58 -6.63 -27.70 4.92
N PHE A 59 -6.81 -26.61 4.18
CA PHE A 59 -6.22 -25.32 4.51
C PHE A 59 -6.75 -24.79 5.85
N LEU A 60 -8.07 -24.75 6.03
CA LEU A 60 -8.70 -24.26 7.26
C LEU A 60 -8.35 -25.09 8.49
N SER A 61 -8.15 -26.40 8.33
CA SER A 61 -7.67 -27.25 9.42
C SER A 61 -6.21 -26.99 9.79
N THR A 62 -5.39 -26.55 8.83
CA THR A 62 -3.96 -26.24 9.05
C THR A 62 -3.76 -24.83 9.62
N HIS A 63 -4.64 -23.90 9.25
CA HIS A 63 -4.58 -22.49 9.64
C HIS A 63 -5.92 -22.05 10.25
N PRO A 64 -6.28 -22.55 11.44
CA PRO A 64 -7.51 -22.17 12.11
C PRO A 64 -7.58 -20.67 12.45
N GLU A 65 -6.43 -20.00 12.54
CA GLU A 65 -6.33 -18.56 12.82
C GLU A 65 -6.58 -17.68 11.58
N ALA A 66 -6.73 -18.26 10.39
CA ALA A 66 -6.92 -17.51 9.14
C ALA A 66 -8.27 -16.78 9.11
N ALA A 67 -8.27 -15.49 9.46
CA ALA A 67 -9.47 -14.65 9.45
C ALA A 67 -9.84 -14.14 8.05
N VAL A 68 -8.84 -14.02 7.16
CA VAL A 68 -9.03 -13.58 5.77
C VAL A 68 -8.19 -14.45 4.85
N TYR A 69 -8.79 -14.92 3.75
CA TYR A 69 -8.11 -15.81 2.81
C TYR A 69 -8.72 -15.76 1.40
N THR A 70 -7.95 -16.16 0.39
CA THR A 70 -8.46 -16.39 -0.97
C THR A 70 -9.18 -17.74 -1.05
N PRO A 71 -10.14 -17.95 -1.97
CA PRO A 71 -10.80 -19.25 -2.14
C PRO A 71 -9.84 -20.42 -2.37
N SER A 72 -8.67 -20.14 -2.95
CA SER A 72 -7.60 -21.13 -3.15
C SER A 72 -6.75 -21.43 -1.90
N GLY A 73 -6.88 -20.66 -0.82
CA GLY A 73 -6.00 -20.70 0.36
C GLY A 73 -4.59 -20.13 0.13
N ALA A 74 -4.27 -19.67 -1.08
CA ALA A 74 -2.91 -19.26 -1.45
C ALA A 74 -2.43 -17.99 -0.72
N LYS A 75 -3.35 -17.05 -0.42
CA LYS A 75 -3.05 -15.86 0.38
C LYS A 75 -4.02 -15.82 1.55
N TRP A 76 -3.47 -15.54 2.74
CA TRP A 76 -4.27 -15.45 3.95
C TRP A 76 -3.56 -14.65 5.04
N GLY A 77 -4.32 -14.18 6.03
CA GLY A 77 -3.80 -13.55 7.23
C GLY A 77 -4.68 -13.84 8.45
N SER A 78 -4.09 -13.73 9.64
CA SER A 78 -4.82 -13.81 10.90
C SER A 78 -5.68 -12.56 11.16
N ALA A 79 -6.50 -12.58 12.21
CA ALA A 79 -7.27 -11.41 12.62
C ALA A 79 -6.37 -10.19 12.90
N GLU A 80 -5.26 -10.39 13.61
CA GLU A 80 -4.29 -9.33 13.94
C GLU A 80 -3.58 -8.79 12.68
N ASP A 81 -3.29 -9.66 11.72
CA ASP A 81 -2.72 -9.26 10.42
C ASP A 81 -3.68 -8.36 9.64
N LEU A 82 -4.97 -8.71 9.67
CA LEU A 82 -6.02 -7.92 9.05
C LEU A 82 -6.20 -6.56 9.73
N GLU A 83 -6.17 -6.50 11.06
CA GLU A 83 -6.24 -5.23 11.79
C GLU A 83 -5.04 -4.33 11.48
N THR A 84 -3.83 -4.90 11.42
CA THR A 84 -2.63 -4.17 11.01
C THR A 84 -2.74 -3.66 9.58
N ALA A 85 -3.22 -4.48 8.64
CA ALA A 85 -3.44 -4.09 7.26
C ALA A 85 -4.48 -2.95 7.13
N LYS A 86 -5.60 -3.04 7.88
CA LYS A 86 -6.62 -1.98 7.94
C LYS A 86 -6.03 -0.68 8.49
N TRP A 87 -5.24 -0.75 9.57
CA TRP A 87 -4.61 0.42 10.17
C TRP A 87 -3.67 1.14 9.18
N ILE A 88 -2.84 0.38 8.45
CA ILE A 88 -1.99 0.93 7.39
C ILE A 88 -2.86 1.57 6.30
N SER A 89 -3.94 0.91 5.89
CA SER A 89 -4.82 1.41 4.82
C SER A 89 -5.49 2.73 5.17
N SER A 90 -5.92 2.89 6.43
CA SER A 90 -6.51 4.13 6.92
C SER A 90 -5.52 5.29 6.81
N ARG A 91 -4.25 5.06 7.14
CA ARG A 91 -3.19 6.07 7.02
C ARG A 91 -2.85 6.40 5.56
N VAL A 92 -2.75 5.38 4.70
CA VAL A 92 -2.56 5.60 3.25
C VAL A 92 -3.68 6.49 2.70
N LYS A 93 -4.93 6.26 3.11
CA LYS A 93 -6.07 7.07 2.68
C LYS A 93 -6.01 8.52 3.19
N LEU A 94 -5.39 8.77 4.35
CA LEU A 94 -5.15 10.13 4.84
C LEU A 94 -4.10 10.86 3.98
N ILE A 95 -3.04 10.15 3.57
CA ILE A 95 -1.96 10.71 2.73
C ILE A 95 -2.43 10.91 1.28
N ASN A 96 -3.19 9.94 0.76
CA ASN A 96 -3.70 9.96 -0.60
C ASN A 96 -5.18 9.54 -0.64
N PRO A 97 -6.12 10.48 -0.49
CA PRO A 97 -7.56 10.19 -0.49
C PRO A 97 -8.09 9.61 -1.79
N THR A 98 -7.38 9.80 -2.91
CA THR A 98 -7.79 9.30 -4.23
C THR A 98 -7.23 7.90 -4.54
N CYS A 99 -6.51 7.29 -3.59
CA CYS A 99 -5.96 5.96 -3.77
C CYS A 99 -7.06 4.90 -3.95
N LYS A 100 -6.81 3.92 -4.82
CA LYS A 100 -7.68 2.76 -4.98
C LYS A 100 -7.72 1.95 -3.67
N ALA A 101 -8.89 1.41 -3.35
CA ALA A 101 -9.04 0.49 -2.22
C ALA A 101 -8.08 -0.72 -2.36
N PRO A 102 -7.29 -1.04 -1.32
CA PRO A 102 -6.34 -2.14 -1.39
C PRO A 102 -7.03 -3.50 -1.25
N ASP A 103 -6.36 -4.53 -1.76
CA ASP A 103 -6.74 -5.92 -1.50
C ASP A 103 -6.31 -6.30 -0.07
N MET A 104 -7.28 -6.31 0.85
CA MET A 104 -7.04 -6.61 2.26
C MET A 104 -6.51 -8.02 2.47
N THR A 105 -6.91 -9.00 1.66
CA THR A 105 -6.38 -10.37 1.76
C THR A 105 -4.91 -10.41 1.40
N SER A 106 -4.52 -9.71 0.33
CA SER A 106 -3.11 -9.62 -0.07
C SER A 106 -2.28 -8.82 0.93
N TRP A 107 -2.82 -7.74 1.50
CA TRP A 107 -2.12 -6.93 2.49
C TRP A 107 -1.92 -7.69 3.80
N SER A 108 -2.97 -8.34 4.30
CA SER A 108 -2.90 -9.17 5.52
C SER A 108 -1.91 -10.33 5.32
N ASN A 109 -1.88 -10.92 4.13
CA ASN A 109 -0.87 -11.92 3.79
C ASN A 109 0.55 -11.36 3.86
N THR A 110 0.80 -10.16 3.31
CA THR A 110 2.12 -9.55 3.40
C THR A 110 2.52 -9.26 4.85
N VAL A 111 1.60 -8.75 5.68
CA VAL A 111 1.83 -8.52 7.11
C VAL A 111 2.18 -9.84 7.82
N ARG A 112 1.43 -10.92 7.53
CA ARG A 112 1.73 -12.25 8.05
C ARG A 112 3.13 -12.73 7.66
N LEU A 113 3.54 -12.51 6.41
CA LEU A 113 4.90 -12.87 5.96
C LEU A 113 5.97 -12.04 6.67
N MET A 114 5.72 -10.76 6.92
CA MET A 114 6.63 -9.92 7.72
C MET A 114 6.78 -10.46 9.15
N ARG A 115 5.68 -10.97 9.75
CA ARG A 115 5.72 -11.57 11.08
C ARG A 115 6.42 -12.92 11.12
N GLN A 116 6.01 -13.85 10.26
CA GLN A 116 6.43 -15.25 10.32
C GLN A 116 7.78 -15.51 9.66
N ILE A 117 8.13 -14.76 8.60
CA ILE A 117 9.37 -14.97 7.84
C ILE A 117 10.40 -13.94 8.26
N ASP A 118 10.03 -12.65 8.30
CA ASP A 118 10.99 -11.59 8.59
C ASP A 118 11.16 -11.34 10.10
N ASN A 119 10.42 -12.06 10.96
CA ASN A 119 10.43 -11.93 12.42
C ASN A 119 10.14 -10.50 12.92
N ARG A 120 9.17 -9.81 12.30
CA ARG A 120 8.76 -8.44 12.66
C ARG A 120 7.42 -8.46 13.36
N SER A 121 7.34 -7.93 14.57
CA SER A 121 6.05 -7.87 15.28
C SER A 121 5.08 -6.90 14.59
N HIS A 122 3.77 -7.05 14.81
CA HIS A 122 2.80 -6.07 14.31
C HIS A 122 3.10 -4.66 14.83
N GLN A 123 3.62 -4.55 16.05
CA GLN A 123 4.04 -3.28 16.64
C GLN A 123 5.20 -2.66 15.87
N ASP A 124 6.22 -3.44 15.51
CA ASP A 124 7.36 -2.95 14.70
C ASP A 124 6.91 -2.49 13.33
N ILE A 125 6.01 -3.25 12.70
CA ILE A 125 5.44 -2.93 11.39
C ILE A 125 4.70 -1.60 11.45
N CYS A 126 3.81 -1.43 12.43
CA CYS A 126 3.07 -0.18 12.64
C CYS A 126 4.00 0.98 12.98
N ALA A 127 4.99 0.78 13.85
CA ALA A 127 5.93 1.82 14.25
C ALA A 127 6.80 2.32 13.08
N LEU A 128 7.33 1.39 12.28
CA LEU A 128 8.13 1.77 11.11
C LEU A 128 7.28 2.45 10.04
N TYR A 129 6.06 1.97 9.82
CA TYR A 129 5.13 2.62 8.90
C TYR A 129 4.75 4.03 9.38
N ASP A 130 4.45 4.22 10.68
CA ASP A 130 4.15 5.53 11.25
C ASP A 130 5.29 6.53 10.99
N TRP A 131 6.54 6.12 11.23
CA TRP A 131 7.71 6.93 10.93
C TRP A 131 7.81 7.24 9.43
N ALA A 132 7.71 6.22 8.57
CA ALA A 132 7.80 6.39 7.12
C ALA A 132 6.71 7.31 6.57
N SER A 133 5.49 7.23 7.12
CA SER A 133 4.34 8.04 6.72
C SER A 133 4.47 9.53 7.02
N LYS A 134 5.33 9.90 7.97
CA LYS A 134 5.63 11.29 8.35
C LYS A 134 6.88 11.83 7.64
N HIS A 135 7.71 10.94 7.11
CA HIS A 135 8.95 11.33 6.46
C HIS A 135 8.68 11.85 5.03
N HIS A 136 9.16 13.06 4.74
CA HIS A 136 8.84 13.79 3.50
C HIS A 136 9.07 12.98 2.21
N PHE A 137 10.15 12.19 2.18
CA PHE A 137 10.49 11.31 1.06
C PHE A 137 9.74 9.97 1.09
N TRP A 138 9.54 9.35 2.25
CA TRP A 138 9.02 7.98 2.32
C TRP A 138 7.49 7.93 2.28
N GLN A 139 6.79 8.98 2.72
CA GLN A 139 5.33 9.02 2.76
C GLN A 139 4.69 8.74 1.38
N THR A 140 5.33 9.18 0.28
CA THR A 140 4.84 8.97 -1.08
C THR A 140 5.28 7.63 -1.68
N ASN A 141 6.30 7.00 -1.12
CA ASN A 141 6.88 5.75 -1.60
C ASN A 141 6.30 4.52 -0.86
N ILE A 142 5.94 4.67 0.41
CA ILE A 142 5.48 3.59 1.28
C ILE A 142 3.95 3.64 1.41
N LEU A 143 3.26 3.18 0.36
CA LEU A 143 1.79 3.16 0.27
C LEU A 143 1.17 1.77 0.49
N SER A 144 1.97 0.76 0.86
CA SER A 144 1.46 -0.60 1.15
C SER A 144 2.40 -1.37 2.08
N PRO A 145 1.92 -2.46 2.73
CA PRO A 145 2.78 -3.37 3.49
C PRO A 145 3.90 -3.98 2.64
N GLU A 146 3.67 -4.17 1.34
CA GLU A 146 4.66 -4.74 0.42
C GLU A 146 5.80 -3.77 0.15
N SER A 147 5.51 -2.49 -0.11
CA SER A 147 6.56 -1.49 -0.28
C SER A 147 7.32 -1.22 1.02
N LEU A 148 6.63 -1.26 2.17
CA LEU A 148 7.25 -1.22 3.50
C LEU A 148 8.23 -2.38 3.69
N ARG A 149 7.78 -3.63 3.43
CA ARG A 149 8.60 -4.84 3.55
C ARG A 149 9.85 -4.76 2.67
N LYS A 150 9.69 -4.30 1.43
CA LYS A 150 10.78 -4.16 0.45
C LYS A 150 11.84 -3.14 0.87
N GLN A 151 11.44 -2.06 1.55
CA GLN A 151 12.36 -0.98 1.95
C GLN A 151 12.74 -1.05 3.44
N TRP A 152 12.39 -2.12 4.14
CA TRP A 152 12.49 -2.22 5.60
C TRP A 152 13.86 -1.82 6.15
N ASP A 153 14.94 -2.40 5.59
CA ASP A 153 16.29 -2.16 6.10
C ASP A 153 16.72 -0.71 5.87
N LYS A 154 16.40 -0.14 4.70
CA LYS A 154 16.69 1.26 4.40
C LYS A 154 15.93 2.20 5.32
N LEU A 155 14.65 1.93 5.56
CA LEU A 155 13.83 2.72 6.49
C LEU A 155 14.40 2.63 7.91
N THR A 156 14.79 1.44 8.36
CA THR A 156 15.35 1.21 9.70
C THR A 156 16.69 1.95 9.86
N MET A 157 17.59 1.83 8.88
CA MET A 157 18.87 2.56 8.89
C MET A 157 18.67 4.08 8.90
N GLN A 158 17.76 4.60 8.07
CA GLN A 158 17.50 6.04 8.03
C GLN A 158 16.80 6.56 9.27
N ARG A 159 15.87 5.79 9.85
CA ARG A 159 15.23 6.12 11.12
C ARG A 159 16.26 6.25 12.23
N ASN A 160 17.21 5.31 12.30
CA ASN A 160 18.28 5.34 13.31
C ASN A 160 19.27 6.49 13.04
N ALA A 161 19.65 6.71 11.78
CA ALA A 161 20.56 7.80 11.39
C ALA A 161 19.93 9.20 11.46
N GLY A 162 18.61 9.32 11.55
CA GLY A 162 17.91 10.59 11.75
C GLY A 162 17.82 11.01 13.22
N GLY A 163 18.12 10.09 14.16
CA GLY A 163 18.20 10.36 15.60
C GLY A 163 19.56 10.91 16.03
N GLU A 164 20.62 10.55 15.31
CA GLU A 164 21.94 11.17 15.43
C GLU A 164 22.10 12.14 14.26
N GLN A 165 22.07 13.44 14.57
CA GLN A 165 22.63 14.45 13.67
C GLN A 165 23.93 13.89 13.10
N ARG A 166 23.99 13.71 11.77
CA ARG A 166 25.15 13.15 11.06
C ARG A 166 26.41 13.65 11.75
N ALA A 167 27.10 12.75 12.47
CA ALA A 167 28.44 13.03 12.92
C ALA A 167 29.17 13.49 11.67
N VAL A 168 29.60 14.75 11.68
CA VAL A 168 30.34 15.38 10.60
C VAL A 168 31.40 14.37 10.19
N LYS A 169 31.31 13.85 8.97
CA LYS A 169 32.38 12.99 8.44
C LYS A 169 33.67 13.78 8.65
N PRO A 170 34.71 13.22 9.29
CA PRO A 170 36.02 13.86 9.21
C PRO A 170 36.29 14.06 7.73
N ASP A 171 36.57 15.31 7.35
CA ASP A 171 36.87 15.67 5.98
C ASP A 171 38.01 14.76 5.52
N LEU A 172 37.72 13.88 4.57
CA LEU A 172 38.74 13.02 4.00
C LEU A 172 39.57 13.94 3.13
N ASP A 173 40.68 14.44 3.68
CA ASP A 173 41.64 15.22 2.93
C ASP A 173 42.28 14.32 1.87
N PHE A 174 41.74 14.38 0.65
CA PHE A 174 42.25 13.65 -0.51
C PHE A 174 43.68 14.09 -0.91
N ASN A 175 44.23 15.14 -0.30
CA ASN A 175 45.63 15.56 -0.50
C ASN A 175 46.58 14.95 0.52
N ASN A 176 46.08 14.35 1.62
CA ASN A 176 46.93 13.66 2.57
C ASN A 176 47.14 12.20 2.14
N THR A 177 48.38 11.82 1.82
CA THR A 177 48.76 10.49 1.30
C THR A 177 49.10 9.50 2.42
N ASP A 178 48.88 9.86 3.69
CA ASP A 178 49.19 9.01 4.85
C ASP A 178 48.45 7.66 4.89
N TRP A 179 47.31 7.54 4.19
CA TRP A 179 46.57 6.27 4.09
C TRP A 179 47.27 5.21 3.22
N ALA A 180 48.20 5.61 2.34
CA ALA A 180 48.85 4.71 1.39
C ALA A 180 50.09 4.01 1.99
N TYR A 181 50.75 4.61 2.98
CA TYR A 181 51.99 4.08 3.54
C TYR A 181 51.80 2.99 4.61
N GLY A 182 50.56 2.77 5.07
CA GLY A 182 50.24 1.70 6.04
C GLY A 182 50.09 0.30 5.43
N VAL A 183 50.08 0.18 4.10
CA VAL A 183 49.82 -1.08 3.36
C VAL A 183 51.10 -1.77 2.89
N ILE A 184 52.25 -1.10 2.97
CA ILE A 184 53.56 -1.65 2.58
C ILE A 184 54.37 -1.91 3.86
N ARG A 185 54.18 -3.07 4.48
CA ARG A 185 55.09 -3.66 5.46
C ARG A 185 55.25 -5.14 5.23
#